data_AF-A0A952S257-F1
#
_entry.id   AF-A0A952S257-F1
#
_cell.length_a   1.000
_cell.length_b   1.000
_cell.length_c   1.000
_cell.angle_alpha   90.00
_cell.angle_beta   90.00
_cell.angle_gamma   90.00
#
_symmetry.space_group_name_H-M   'P 1'
#
loop_
_entity.id
_entity.type
_entity.pdbx_description
1 polymer ?
#
loop_
_entity_poly.entity_id
_entity_poly.type
_entity_poly.pdbx_seq_one_letter_code
_entity_poly.pdbx_strand_id
1 'polypeptide(L)'
;MSEENTADTQGADTQTAENKSPEDNKDTQPTKAEETKADQPKTFTQEEVNRMLAKERRDFEKRAKDAEEKAKLSEDQRLKAELDDAKKQLAERDRRDHVQAEAQKAGVNNPNLFYKAIKEDLEIDEKTGKITNLAELIESAKSDLPQLFTTETKKTAAGSADGGSGKDGKPTRTKADIDKMTTAEIIEDWDAVEQFLSSQK
;
A
#
# COMPACT_ATOMS: atom_id res chain seq x y z
N MET A 1 -21.90 30.26 9.15
CA MET A 1 -21.30 31.29 10.02
C MET A 1 -20.55 30.57 11.13
N SER A 2 -19.38 31.09 11.53
CA SER A 2 -18.30 30.50 12.35
C SER A 2 -17.39 29.57 11.52
N GLU A 3 -16.17 29.93 11.05
CA GLU A 3 -14.97 30.56 11.69
C GLU A 3 -14.60 29.80 12.98
N GLU A 4 -13.42 29.21 13.21
CA GLU A 4 -12.00 29.46 12.92
C GLU A 4 -11.25 28.09 13.04
N ASN A 5 -10.10 27.89 12.39
CA ASN A 5 -8.79 27.86 13.07
C ASN A 5 -7.64 27.51 12.09
N THR A 6 -6.52 28.18 12.30
CA THR A 6 -5.30 28.31 11.51
C THR A 6 -4.17 27.40 12.00
N ALA A 7 -3.29 26.99 11.08
CA ALA A 7 -1.84 26.73 11.25
C ALA A 7 -1.33 26.19 9.89
N ASP A 8 -0.70 26.99 9.03
CA ASP A 8 0.67 27.51 9.11
C ASP A 8 1.73 26.39 9.12
N THR A 9 2.30 26.10 7.95
CA THR A 9 3.69 25.66 7.84
C THR A 9 4.24 26.12 6.49
N GLN A 10 4.81 27.33 6.51
CA GLN A 10 5.75 27.80 5.49
C GLN A 10 7.05 26.98 5.57
N GLY A 11 7.39 26.29 4.49
CA GLY A 11 8.72 25.74 4.24
C GLY A 11 9.23 26.33 2.94
N ALA A 12 9.81 27.53 3.03
CA ALA A 12 10.61 28.12 1.97
C ALA A 12 11.98 27.44 1.98
N ASP A 13 12.40 26.88 0.85
CA ASP A 13 13.83 26.72 0.60
C ASP A 13 14.17 27.03 -0.85
N THR A 14 15.28 27.73 -0.99
CA THR A 14 15.55 28.71 -2.04
C THR A 14 16.78 28.26 -2.81
N GLN A 15 16.71 28.33 -4.15
CA GLN A 15 17.81 28.51 -5.09
C GLN A 15 18.98 27.51 -5.12
N THR A 16 19.15 26.86 -6.26
CA THR A 16 20.49 26.70 -6.84
C THR A 16 20.41 27.00 -8.34
N ALA A 17 20.89 28.19 -8.70
CA ALA A 17 21.14 28.60 -10.06
C ALA A 17 22.58 28.18 -10.42
N GLU A 18 22.75 27.22 -11.32
CA GLU A 18 24.04 26.97 -11.97
C GLU A 18 24.20 27.92 -13.16
N ASN A 19 24.97 28.97 -12.88
CA ASN A 19 25.52 29.92 -13.82
C ASN A 19 26.75 29.28 -14.51
N LYS A 20 26.64 28.89 -15.78
CA LYS A 20 27.79 28.58 -16.63
C LYS A 20 28.02 29.73 -17.60
N SER A 21 29.10 30.47 -17.33
CA SER A 21 29.65 31.51 -18.19
C SER A 21 30.52 30.93 -19.32
N PRO A 22 30.91 31.77 -20.30
CA PRO A 22 31.13 31.41 -21.69
C PRO A 22 32.62 31.23 -22.04
N GLU A 23 32.88 30.48 -23.11
CA GLU A 23 34.10 30.57 -23.90
C GLU A 23 33.90 29.76 -25.18
N ASP A 24 33.69 30.42 -26.32
CA ASP A 24 34.56 30.12 -27.46
C ASP A 24 34.61 31.30 -28.43
N ASN A 25 35.84 31.55 -28.86
CA ASN A 25 36.33 32.76 -29.47
C ASN A 25 36.92 32.31 -30.81
N LYS A 26 36.36 32.72 -31.95
CA LYS A 26 37.14 32.75 -33.20
C LYS A 26 36.56 33.63 -34.30
N ASP A 27 37.50 34.45 -34.78
CA ASP A 27 37.63 35.04 -36.11
C ASP A 27 36.72 36.19 -36.51
N THR A 28 37.28 37.38 -36.29
CA THR A 28 37.01 38.61 -37.04
C THR A 28 38.05 38.74 -38.14
N GLN A 29 37.66 38.79 -39.42
CA GLN A 29 38.11 39.81 -40.40
C GLN A 29 37.46 39.67 -41.80
N PRO A 30 37.52 40.68 -42.70
CA PRO A 30 36.33 41.47 -43.07
C PRO A 30 36.03 41.45 -44.59
N THR A 31 35.16 42.37 -45.03
CA THR A 31 34.70 42.68 -46.41
C THR A 31 33.53 41.80 -46.87
N LYS A 32 32.41 42.34 -47.35
CA LYS A 32 32.28 43.31 -48.44
C LYS A 32 30.91 44.00 -48.36
N ALA A 33 30.89 45.30 -48.63
CA ALA A 33 29.67 46.09 -48.81
C ALA A 33 28.87 45.58 -50.01
N GLU A 34 27.59 45.29 -49.81
CA GLU A 34 26.61 45.14 -50.88
C GLU A 34 25.23 45.60 -50.38
N GLU A 35 24.88 46.81 -50.82
CA GLU A 35 23.53 47.29 -51.14
C GLU A 35 22.38 46.92 -50.19
N THR A 36 22.07 47.88 -49.31
CA THR A 36 20.76 48.10 -48.71
C THR A 36 19.67 48.13 -49.79
N LYS A 37 19.03 46.97 -50.05
CA LYS A 37 17.71 46.94 -50.68
C LYS A 37 16.69 47.49 -49.71
N ALA A 38 16.08 48.58 -50.13
CA ALA A 38 14.94 49.28 -49.56
C ALA A 38 14.09 48.42 -48.61
N ASP A 39 14.06 48.87 -47.35
CA ASP A 39 13.15 48.43 -46.30
C ASP A 39 11.73 48.88 -46.67
N GLN A 40 11.07 48.11 -47.54
CA GLN A 40 9.64 48.28 -47.77
C GLN A 40 8.90 47.76 -46.53
N PRO A 41 7.96 48.52 -45.97
CA PRO A 41 7.15 48.05 -44.85
C PRO A 41 6.40 46.81 -45.32
N LYS A 42 6.77 45.64 -44.78
CA LYS A 42 6.02 44.39 -44.99
C LYS A 42 4.64 44.58 -44.36
N THR A 43 3.69 45.05 -45.16
CA THR A 43 2.28 45.06 -44.79
C THR A 43 1.84 43.60 -44.75
N PHE A 44 1.73 43.04 -43.55
CA PHE A 44 1.15 41.72 -43.35
C PHE A 44 -0.23 41.72 -43.99
N THR A 45 -0.38 40.91 -45.04
CA THR A 45 -1.69 40.71 -45.64
C THR A 45 -2.57 39.95 -44.64
N GLN A 46 -3.86 40.23 -44.63
CA GLN A 46 -4.78 39.58 -43.68
C GLN A 46 -4.80 38.05 -43.84
N GLU A 47 -4.49 37.56 -45.04
CA GLU A 47 -4.28 36.14 -45.32
C GLU A 47 -3.03 35.57 -44.62
N GLU A 48 -1.90 36.31 -44.57
CA GLU A 48 -0.71 35.88 -43.83
C GLU A 48 -0.94 35.85 -42.31
N VAL A 49 -1.69 36.82 -41.78
CA VAL A 49 -2.09 36.82 -40.36
C VAL A 49 -2.96 35.60 -40.05
N ASN A 50 -3.97 35.32 -40.88
CA ASN A 50 -4.83 34.15 -40.72
C ASN A 50 -4.03 32.83 -40.83
N ARG A 51 -3.04 32.76 -41.71
CA ARG A 51 -2.16 31.59 -41.86
C ARG A 51 -1.27 31.38 -40.64
N MET A 52 -0.76 32.45 -40.05
CA MET A 52 0.02 32.38 -38.81
C MET A 52 -0.84 31.94 -37.63
N LEU A 53 -2.04 32.51 -37.44
CA LEU A 53 -2.95 32.06 -36.38
C LEU A 53 -3.37 30.59 -36.54
N ALA A 54 -3.63 30.13 -37.77
CA ALA A 54 -3.98 28.74 -38.01
C ALA A 54 -2.82 27.78 -37.69
N LYS A 55 -1.58 28.17 -38.01
CA LYS A 55 -0.39 27.40 -37.67
C LYS A 55 -0.15 27.38 -36.16
N GLU A 56 -0.27 28.53 -35.51
CA GLU A 56 -0.06 28.67 -34.07
C GLU A 56 -1.10 27.89 -33.26
N ARG A 57 -2.37 27.86 -33.71
CA ARG A 57 -3.40 27.00 -33.12
C ARG A 57 -3.07 25.51 -33.24
N ARG A 58 -2.59 25.06 -34.41
CA ARG A 58 -2.18 23.65 -34.60
C ARG A 58 -0.98 23.28 -33.74
N ASP A 59 0.01 24.16 -33.66
CA ASP A 59 1.20 23.94 -32.85
C ASP A 59 0.85 23.93 -31.36
N PHE A 60 -0.08 24.78 -30.92
CA PHE A 60 -0.58 24.79 -29.54
C PHE A 60 -1.38 23.52 -29.22
N GLU A 61 -2.29 23.10 -30.10
CA GLU A 61 -3.08 21.88 -29.91
C GLU A 61 -2.18 20.64 -29.86
N LYS A 62 -1.13 20.59 -30.68
CA LYS A 62 -0.15 19.50 -30.65
C LYS A 62 0.62 19.48 -29.32
N ARG A 63 1.12 20.64 -28.86
CA ARG A 63 1.82 20.73 -27.56
C ARG A 63 0.90 20.37 -26.39
N ALA A 64 -0.37 20.75 -26.44
CA ALA A 64 -1.33 20.41 -25.41
C ALA A 64 -1.57 18.89 -25.34
N LYS A 65 -1.74 18.23 -26.49
CA LYS A 65 -1.86 16.76 -26.56
C LYS A 65 -0.59 16.05 -26.11
N ASP A 66 0.58 16.48 -26.55
CA ASP A 66 1.86 15.88 -26.15
C ASP A 66 2.09 16.05 -24.63
N ALA A 67 1.68 17.18 -24.04
CA ALA A 67 1.75 17.41 -22.61
C ALA A 67 0.76 16.54 -21.83
N GLU A 68 -0.46 16.35 -22.34
CA GLU A 68 -1.47 15.49 -21.73
C GLU A 68 -1.07 14.01 -21.80
N GLU A 69 -0.55 13.53 -22.93
CA GLU A 69 -0.05 12.17 -23.07
C GLU A 69 1.17 11.93 -22.17
N LYS A 70 2.09 12.90 -22.08
CA LYS A 70 3.24 12.81 -21.17
C LYS A 70 2.83 12.83 -19.70
N ALA A 71 1.82 13.62 -19.34
CA ALA A 71 1.25 13.64 -18.00
C ALA A 71 0.58 12.30 -17.67
N LYS A 72 -0.23 11.74 -18.59
CA LYS A 72 -0.86 10.43 -18.42
C LYS A 72 0.16 9.30 -18.31
N LEU A 73 1.20 9.28 -19.15
CA LEU A 73 2.28 8.30 -19.04
C LEU A 73 3.01 8.40 -17.70
N SER A 74 3.19 9.61 -17.16
CA SER A 74 3.78 9.83 -15.83
C SER A 74 2.85 9.33 -14.71
N GLU A 75 1.54 9.55 -14.84
CA GLU A 75 0.55 9.05 -13.89
C GLU A 75 0.46 7.53 -13.93
N ASP A 76 0.43 6.92 -15.11
CA ASP A 76 0.41 5.47 -15.30
C ASP A 76 1.67 4.80 -14.73
N GLN A 77 2.84 5.42 -14.93
CA GLN A 77 4.09 4.92 -14.33
C GLN A 77 4.06 5.00 -12.80
N ARG A 78 3.54 6.09 -12.24
CA ARG A 78 3.38 6.25 -10.79
C ARG A 78 2.40 5.21 -10.23
N LEU A 79 1.25 5.07 -10.87
CA LEU A 79 0.22 4.09 -10.51
C LEU A 79 0.77 2.66 -10.57
N LYS A 80 1.58 2.35 -11.58
CA LYS A 80 2.20 1.02 -11.70
C LYS A 80 3.21 0.76 -10.58
N ALA A 81 4.02 1.75 -10.21
CA ALA A 81 4.94 1.63 -9.08
C ALA A 81 4.19 1.43 -7.76
N GLU A 82 3.13 2.21 -7.51
CA GLU A 82 2.28 2.06 -6.32
C GLU A 82 1.61 0.69 -6.27
N LEU A 83 1.13 0.18 -7.41
CA LEU A 83 0.50 -1.13 -7.51
C LEU A 83 1.51 -2.25 -7.23
N ASP A 84 2.72 -2.16 -7.78
CA ASP A 84 3.78 -3.14 -7.53
C ASP A 84 4.24 -3.12 -6.07
N ASP A 85 4.34 -1.95 -5.44
CA ASP A 85 4.68 -1.85 -4.01
C ASP A 85 3.57 -2.39 -3.11
N ALA A 86 2.30 -2.08 -3.40
CA ALA A 86 1.17 -2.64 -2.68
C ALA A 86 1.11 -4.18 -2.83
N LYS A 87 1.38 -4.71 -4.03
CA LYS A 87 1.47 -6.15 -4.28
C LYS A 87 2.60 -6.80 -3.49
N LYS A 88 3.80 -6.18 -3.45
CA LYS A 88 4.93 -6.68 -2.66
C LYS A 88 4.59 -6.71 -1.17
N GLN A 89 3.93 -5.68 -0.65
CA GLN A 89 3.51 -5.62 0.74
C GLN A 89 2.48 -6.70 1.08
N LEU A 90 1.48 -6.91 0.21
CA LEU A 90 0.51 -8.00 0.37
C LEU A 90 1.19 -9.36 0.34
N ALA A 91 2.06 -9.61 -0.65
CA ALA A 91 2.78 -10.87 -0.76
C ALA A 91 3.70 -11.12 0.44
N GLU A 92 4.34 -10.08 0.99
CA GLU A 92 5.15 -10.18 2.22
C GLU A 92 4.30 -10.52 3.44
N ARG A 93 3.15 -9.85 3.59
CA ARG A 93 2.21 -10.13 4.69
C ARG A 93 1.70 -11.57 4.60
N ASP A 94 1.23 -11.99 3.43
CA ASP A 94 0.67 -13.32 3.24
C ASP A 94 1.75 -14.41 3.47
N ARG A 95 3.00 -14.17 3.04
CA ARG A 95 4.15 -15.03 3.36
C ARG A 95 4.40 -15.12 4.85
N ARG A 96 4.47 -13.98 5.54
CA ARG A 96 4.66 -13.94 7.00
C ARG A 96 3.55 -14.70 7.71
N ASP A 97 2.30 -14.44 7.36
CA ASP A 97 1.15 -15.03 8.02
C ASP A 97 1.12 -16.56 7.77
N HIS A 98 1.49 -17.01 6.56
CA HIS A 98 1.66 -18.44 6.26
C HIS A 98 2.75 -19.10 7.11
N VAL A 99 3.95 -18.49 7.18
CA VAL A 99 5.06 -19.01 8.00
C VAL A 99 4.68 -19.05 9.47
N GLN A 100 4.06 -17.99 9.98
CA GLN A 100 3.64 -17.94 11.38
C GLN A 100 2.59 -19.01 11.71
N ALA A 101 1.63 -19.25 10.81
CA ALA A 101 0.64 -20.29 10.98
C ALA A 101 1.27 -21.69 11.02
N GLU A 102 2.20 -22.00 10.11
CA GLU A 102 2.90 -23.29 10.10
C GLU A 102 3.86 -23.45 11.29
N ALA A 103 4.58 -22.39 11.67
CA ALA A 103 5.42 -22.38 12.85
C ALA A 103 4.60 -22.60 14.14
N GLN A 104 3.44 -21.97 14.25
CA GLN A 104 2.53 -22.17 15.38
C GLN A 104 1.99 -23.61 15.42
N LYS A 105 1.62 -24.19 14.27
CA LYS A 105 1.22 -25.61 14.18
C LYS A 105 2.36 -26.54 14.58
N ALA A 106 3.60 -26.20 14.23
CA ALA A 106 4.79 -26.93 14.64
C ALA A 106 5.15 -26.75 16.12
N GLY A 107 4.44 -25.89 16.85
CA GLY A 107 4.63 -25.68 18.28
C GLY A 107 5.68 -24.64 18.64
N VAL A 108 6.03 -23.74 17.72
CA VAL A 108 6.98 -22.65 18.00
C VAL A 108 6.39 -21.67 19.02
N ASN A 109 7.13 -21.39 20.10
CA ASN A 109 6.75 -20.48 21.17
C ASN A 109 6.54 -19.04 20.68
N ASN A 110 7.39 -18.57 19.76
CA ASN A 110 7.31 -17.23 19.19
C ASN A 110 7.41 -17.28 17.65
N PRO A 111 6.29 -17.48 16.95
CA PRO A 111 6.26 -17.55 15.49
C PRO A 111 6.81 -16.30 14.79
N ASN A 112 6.64 -15.12 15.40
CA ASN A 112 7.14 -13.87 14.84
C ASN A 112 8.67 -13.77 14.90
N LEU A 113 9.27 -14.19 16.00
CA LEU A 113 10.73 -14.28 16.12
C LEU A 113 11.30 -15.32 15.14
N PHE A 114 10.63 -16.46 15.03
CA PHE A 114 11.01 -17.51 14.08
C PHE A 114 11.00 -17.01 12.64
N TYR A 115 9.91 -16.35 12.20
CA TYR A 115 9.84 -15.74 10.88
C TYR A 115 11.00 -14.77 10.62
N LYS A 116 11.34 -13.91 11.59
CA LYS A 116 12.47 -12.97 11.44
C LYS A 116 13.82 -13.67 11.28
N ALA A 117 14.00 -14.82 11.94
CA ALA A 117 15.23 -15.60 11.84
C ALA A 117 15.35 -16.30 10.48
N ILE A 118 14.26 -16.87 9.96
CA ILE A 118 14.30 -17.68 8.73
C ILE A 118 13.98 -16.89 7.46
N LYS A 119 13.57 -15.61 7.56
CA LYS A 119 13.10 -14.80 6.42
C LYS A 119 14.10 -14.79 5.26
N GLU A 120 15.40 -14.76 5.55
CA GLU A 120 16.46 -14.72 4.54
C GLU A 120 16.69 -16.08 3.86
N ASP A 121 16.34 -17.17 4.55
CA ASP A 121 16.49 -18.54 4.08
C ASP A 121 15.24 -19.06 3.36
N LEU A 122 14.16 -18.29 3.26
CA LEU A 122 12.92 -18.71 2.60
C LEU A 122 13.10 -18.78 1.08
N GLU A 123 12.90 -19.97 0.52
CA GLU A 123 12.84 -20.16 -0.93
C GLU A 123 11.41 -19.97 -1.42
N ILE A 124 11.24 -18.99 -2.32
CA ILE A 124 9.95 -18.65 -2.91
C ILE A 124 9.95 -19.10 -4.36
N ASP A 125 8.99 -19.94 -4.72
CA ASP A 125 8.76 -20.31 -6.11
C ASP A 125 8.21 -19.10 -6.88
N GLU A 126 8.93 -18.63 -7.89
CA GLU A 126 8.59 -17.43 -8.68
C GLU A 126 7.27 -17.58 -9.45
N LYS A 127 6.82 -18.80 -9.73
CA LYS A 127 5.60 -19.06 -10.51
C LYS A 127 4.35 -19.07 -9.65
N THR A 128 4.47 -19.62 -8.44
CA THR A 128 3.34 -19.82 -7.53
C THR A 128 3.31 -18.80 -6.39
N GLY A 129 4.42 -18.13 -6.12
CA GLY A 129 4.59 -17.23 -4.98
C GLY A 129 4.59 -17.94 -3.63
N LYS A 130 4.70 -19.28 -3.62
CA LYS A 130 4.64 -20.10 -2.40
C LYS A 130 6.04 -20.43 -1.90
N ILE A 131 6.12 -20.67 -0.60
CA ILE A 131 7.34 -21.10 0.07
C ILE A 131 7.48 -22.61 -0.07
N THR A 132 8.61 -23.09 -0.59
CA THR A 132 8.85 -24.52 -0.86
C THR A 132 9.60 -25.23 0.27
N ASN A 133 10.51 -24.54 0.95
CA ASN A 133 11.43 -25.12 1.92
C ASN A 133 11.00 -24.98 3.39
N LEU A 134 9.80 -24.46 3.66
CA LEU A 134 9.35 -24.15 5.03
C LEU A 134 9.34 -25.36 5.96
N ALA A 135 8.91 -26.53 5.46
CA ALA A 135 8.85 -27.75 6.27
C ALA A 135 10.25 -28.23 6.69
N GLU A 136 11.22 -28.17 5.77
CA GLU A 136 12.60 -28.54 6.05
C GLU A 136 13.25 -27.58 7.05
N LEU A 137 13.00 -26.27 6.91
CA LEU A 137 13.46 -25.25 7.85
C LEU A 137 12.88 -25.43 9.26
N ILE A 138 11.62 -25.85 9.37
CA ILE A 138 11.01 -26.14 10.67
C ILE A 138 11.67 -27.37 11.31
N GLU A 139 11.93 -28.43 10.55
CA GLU A 139 12.56 -29.65 11.07
C GLU A 139 14.05 -29.44 11.44
N SER A 140 14.80 -28.66 10.66
CA SER A 140 16.16 -28.26 11.03
C SER A 140 16.15 -27.40 12.30
N ALA A 141 15.25 -26.42 12.39
CA ALA A 141 15.12 -25.58 13.57
C ALA A 141 14.71 -26.36 14.83
N LYS A 142 13.88 -27.42 14.71
CA LYS A 142 13.57 -28.31 15.83
C LYS A 142 14.80 -29.04 16.35
N SER A 143 15.70 -29.42 15.45
CA SER A 143 16.93 -30.13 15.78
C SER A 143 17.98 -29.20 16.40
N ASP A 144 18.15 -28.01 15.81
CA ASP A 144 19.18 -27.05 16.22
C ASP A 144 18.78 -26.24 17.47
N LEU A 145 17.49 -25.88 17.57
CA LEU A 145 16.96 -24.97 18.58
C LEU A 145 15.68 -25.54 19.22
N PRO A 146 15.73 -26.72 19.86
CA PRO A 146 14.55 -27.35 20.47
C PRO A 146 13.86 -26.46 21.51
N GLN A 147 14.59 -25.55 22.16
CA GLN A 147 14.05 -24.58 23.13
C GLN A 147 13.03 -23.59 22.53
N LEU A 148 13.05 -23.38 21.21
CA LEU A 148 12.06 -22.53 20.53
C LEU A 148 10.71 -23.24 20.36
N PHE A 149 10.68 -24.57 20.51
CA PHE A 149 9.50 -25.39 20.37
C PHE A 149 8.96 -25.75 21.75
N THR A 150 7.65 -25.57 21.93
CA THR A 150 6.97 -26.03 23.12
C THR A 150 6.90 -27.56 23.09
N THR A 151 7.65 -28.22 23.95
CA THR A 151 7.34 -29.60 24.34
C THR A 151 5.96 -29.58 24.99
N GLU A 152 4.98 -30.18 24.31
CA GLU A 152 3.61 -30.46 24.74
C GLU A 152 3.29 -30.13 26.21
N THR A 153 2.45 -29.12 26.49
CA THR A 153 1.56 -28.99 27.69
C THR A 153 1.05 -27.57 28.01
N LYS A 154 1.05 -26.61 27.07
CA LYS A 154 0.23 -25.39 27.24
C LYS A 154 -0.74 -25.17 26.09
N LYS A 155 -1.57 -26.18 25.85
CA LYS A 155 -2.85 -26.02 25.18
C LYS A 155 -3.88 -25.42 26.16
N THR A 156 -3.56 -24.31 26.82
CA THR A 156 -4.61 -23.43 27.34
C THR A 156 -5.16 -22.72 26.12
N ALA A 157 -6.35 -23.16 25.70
CA ALA A 157 -7.13 -22.60 24.61
C ALA A 157 -6.90 -21.09 24.48
N ALA A 158 -6.08 -20.69 23.51
CA ALA A 158 -6.12 -19.34 22.99
C ALA A 158 -7.51 -19.19 22.40
N GLY A 159 -8.37 -18.43 23.10
CA GLY A 159 -9.70 -18.11 22.63
C GLY A 159 -9.59 -17.58 21.21
N SER A 160 -10.24 -18.28 20.28
CA SER A 160 -10.39 -17.84 18.91
C SER A 160 -11.08 -16.47 18.97
N ALA A 161 -10.33 -15.40 18.72
CA ALA A 161 -10.90 -14.10 18.37
C ALA A 161 -11.39 -14.21 16.93
N ASP A 162 -12.48 -14.97 16.74
CA ASP A 162 -13.26 -14.95 15.50
C ASP A 162 -14.07 -13.64 15.50
N GLY A 163 -13.43 -12.58 15.00
CA GLY A 163 -14.12 -11.34 14.68
C GLY A 163 -15.06 -11.59 13.51
N GLY A 164 -16.31 -11.94 13.77
CA GLY A 164 -17.31 -11.99 12.70
C GLY A 164 -18.52 -12.91 12.86
N SER A 165 -18.65 -13.68 13.93
CA SER A 165 -19.83 -14.52 14.13
C SER A 165 -20.79 -13.88 15.14
N GLY A 166 -21.59 -12.94 14.67
CA GLY A 166 -22.81 -12.51 15.36
C GLY A 166 -23.74 -13.70 15.52
N LYS A 167 -23.62 -14.42 16.64
CA LYS A 167 -24.70 -15.21 17.20
C LYS A 167 -25.14 -14.48 18.45
N ASP A 168 -26.38 -14.01 18.42
CA ASP A 168 -27.17 -13.55 19.54
C ASP A 168 -27.41 -14.70 20.55
N GLY A 169 -26.32 -15.29 21.04
CA GLY A 169 -26.34 -16.24 22.13
C GLY A 169 -26.51 -15.47 23.41
N LYS A 170 -27.76 -15.32 23.87
CA LYS A 170 -28.01 -14.99 25.27
C LYS A 170 -27.14 -15.90 26.15
N PRO A 171 -26.53 -15.38 27.22
CA PRO A 171 -25.60 -16.15 28.05
C PRO A 171 -26.27 -17.45 28.51
N THR A 172 -25.68 -18.59 28.17
CA THR A 172 -26.16 -19.89 28.63
C THR A 172 -26.06 -19.92 30.16
N ARG A 173 -27.22 -19.93 30.83
CA ARG A 173 -27.29 -19.99 32.29
C ARG A 173 -26.77 -21.34 32.77
N THR A 174 -26.02 -21.35 33.86
CA THR A 174 -25.58 -22.60 34.48
C THR A 174 -26.63 -23.09 35.48
N LYS A 175 -26.60 -24.38 35.83
CA LYS A 175 -27.49 -24.96 36.86
C LYS A 175 -27.46 -24.18 38.18
N ALA A 176 -26.27 -23.75 38.59
CA ALA A 176 -26.07 -23.00 39.84
C ALA A 176 -26.68 -21.59 39.80
N ASP A 177 -26.89 -21.03 38.60
CA ASP A 177 -27.54 -19.74 38.44
C ASP A 177 -29.06 -19.88 38.50
N ILE A 178 -29.61 -20.95 37.89
CA ILE A 178 -31.04 -21.26 37.91
C ILE A 178 -31.50 -21.61 39.33
N ASP A 179 -30.70 -22.37 40.08
CA ASP A 179 -31.01 -22.76 41.47
C ASP A 179 -31.04 -21.56 42.44
N LYS A 180 -30.44 -20.42 42.05
CA LYS A 180 -30.42 -19.19 42.86
C LYS A 180 -31.48 -18.17 42.44
N MET A 181 -32.14 -18.38 41.30
CA MET A 181 -33.19 -17.47 40.85
C MET A 181 -34.45 -17.64 41.68
N THR A 182 -35.09 -16.52 41.95
CA THR A 182 -36.44 -16.51 42.51
C THR A 182 -37.45 -16.90 41.43
N THR A 183 -38.63 -17.35 41.85
CA THR A 183 -39.72 -17.72 40.93
C THR A 183 -40.11 -16.59 39.98
N ALA A 184 -39.99 -15.33 40.43
CA ALA A 184 -40.27 -14.16 39.59
C ALA A 184 -39.24 -13.99 38.48
N GLU A 185 -37.96 -14.17 38.79
CA GLU A 185 -36.85 -14.08 37.82
C GLU A 185 -36.88 -15.23 36.81
N ILE A 186 -37.30 -16.43 37.23
CA ILE A 186 -37.48 -17.58 36.33
C ILE A 186 -38.57 -17.33 35.29
N ILE A 187 -39.64 -16.63 35.66
CA ILE A 187 -40.74 -16.29 34.75
C ILE A 187 -40.28 -15.24 33.73
N GLU A 188 -39.44 -14.29 34.14
CA GLU A 188 -38.91 -13.24 33.26
C GLU A 188 -37.86 -13.77 32.28
N ASP A 189 -37.02 -14.71 32.72
CA ASP A 189 -35.91 -15.31 31.94
C ASP A 189 -36.21 -16.75 31.46
N TRP A 190 -37.49 -17.09 31.26
CA TRP A 190 -37.91 -18.46 30.94
C TRP A 190 -37.24 -19.03 29.68
N ASP A 191 -37.06 -18.21 28.63
CA ASP A 191 -36.38 -18.61 27.39
C ASP A 191 -34.96 -19.16 27.65
N ALA A 192 -34.23 -18.55 28.58
CA ALA A 192 -32.86 -18.96 28.92
C ALA A 192 -32.84 -20.24 29.77
N VAL A 193 -33.85 -20.42 30.63
CA VAL A 193 -34.04 -21.64 31.44
C VAL A 193 -34.42 -22.82 30.55
N GLU A 194 -35.32 -22.62 29.57
CA GLU A 194 -35.71 -23.65 28.61
C GLU A 194 -34.55 -24.07 27.71
N GLN A 195 -33.72 -23.13 27.28
CA GLN A 195 -32.51 -23.43 26.51
C GLN A 195 -31.51 -24.27 27.34
N PHE A 196 -31.36 -23.98 28.63
CA PHE A 196 -30.55 -24.82 29.51
C PHE A 196 -31.15 -26.22 29.66
N LEU A 197 -32.44 -26.35 29.93
CA LEU A 197 -33.11 -27.65 30.11
C LEU A 197 -33.10 -28.52 28.84
N SER A 198 -33.24 -27.91 27.67
CA SER A 198 -33.17 -28.61 26.37
C SER A 198 -31.76 -29.09 26.03
N SER A 199 -30.72 -28.41 26.51
CA SER A 199 -29.32 -28.85 26.37
C SER A 199 -28.92 -30.03 27.28
N GLN A 200 -29.76 -30.40 28.24
CA GLN A 200 -29.53 -31.50 29.20
C GLN A 200 -30.21 -32.82 28.78
N LYS A 201 -30.90 -32.86 27.63
CA LYS A 201 -31.43 -34.09 27.03
C LYS A 201 -30.42 -34.73 26.09
#